data_AF-A0A171DN34-F1
#
_entry.id   AF-A0A171DN34-F1
#
_cell.length_a   1.000
_cell.length_b   1.000
_cell.length_c   1.000
_cell.angle_alpha   90.00
_cell.angle_beta   90.00
_cell.angle_gamma   90.00
#
_symmetry.space_group_name_H-M   'P 1'
#
loop_
_entity.id
_entity.type
_entity.pdbx_description
1 polymer ?
#
loop_
_entity_poly.entity_id
_entity_poly.type
_entity_poly.pdbx_seq_one_letter_code
_entity_poly.pdbx_strand_id
1 'polypeptide(L)'
;MSEPARTANGPAPGRWRRRSSWAGYAVLGWAVAYGGFGLASALAGTAVFYRADEPLPVGLNWIIVAVTASAAVVTLAAVRPWGRRVHRPVIPVLLAVLCVLTGAAAFGLLMDVVTLVFTQSVDNWTATANRALAAIGVMLLIAVTRAYRSSGACARCGAVHASPTARTRPEPAPAPPRVRMLAYAGAAAFLPYAAVKTTWALGGTFAGVSGAQALVTMERNGASGVMLTLERWGIDATALLAALGVFLIFGLVRPWGQTFPRWTLVLRGRRVPRWLPLAPALIGAATLAPYGAVGLVYAALGTFGAVTVPRGDFPTPGDALLVTWIGLGAFAVYGIALAAAAWSYLRRTRPVCTPLGAGVPA
;
A
#
# COMPACT_ATOMS: atom_id res chain seq x y z
N MET A 1 -33.66 3.18 45.85
CA MET A 1 -33.77 2.63 44.47
C MET A 1 -32.39 2.71 43.84
N SER A 2 -31.61 1.65 44.01
CA SER A 2 -30.22 1.53 43.57
C SER A 2 -30.19 0.77 42.25
N GLU A 3 -29.69 1.42 41.21
CA GLU A 3 -29.55 0.89 39.86
C GLU A 3 -28.45 -0.19 39.84
N PRO A 4 -28.73 -1.43 39.39
CA PRO A 4 -27.72 -2.48 39.39
C PRO A 4 -26.67 -2.22 38.30
N ALA A 5 -25.41 -2.20 38.72
CA ALA A 5 -24.24 -2.07 37.87
C ALA A 5 -24.27 -3.12 36.73
N ARG A 6 -24.27 -2.64 35.49
CA ARG A 6 -24.08 -3.49 34.30
C ARG A 6 -22.74 -4.19 34.40
N THR A 7 -22.78 -5.48 34.72
CA THR A 7 -21.65 -6.39 34.64
C THR A 7 -21.11 -6.39 33.21
N ALA A 8 -19.87 -5.93 33.05
CA ALA A 8 -19.17 -5.95 31.78
C ALA A 8 -18.87 -7.41 31.41
N ASN A 9 -19.76 -8.00 30.61
CA ASN A 9 -19.55 -9.31 29.99
C ASN A 9 -18.15 -9.37 29.34
N GLY A 10 -17.27 -10.18 29.93
CA GLY A 10 -16.02 -10.58 29.29
C GLY A 10 -16.32 -11.21 27.92
N PRO A 11 -15.51 -10.95 26.87
CA PRO A 11 -15.81 -11.49 25.55
C PRO A 11 -15.71 -13.02 25.56
N ALA A 12 -16.85 -13.68 25.34
CA ALA A 12 -16.98 -15.13 25.34
C ALA A 12 -15.90 -15.82 24.47
N PRO A 13 -15.25 -16.89 24.97
CA PRO A 13 -14.16 -17.60 24.29
C PRO A 13 -14.52 -18.13 22.89
N GLY A 14 -15.81 -18.29 22.56
CA GLY A 14 -16.29 -18.77 21.26
C GLY A 14 -16.11 -17.80 20.07
N ARG A 15 -16.17 -16.48 20.27
CA ARG A 15 -16.03 -15.50 19.15
C ARG A 15 -14.62 -15.49 18.55
N TRP A 16 -13.63 -15.89 19.33
CA TRP A 16 -12.22 -15.92 18.94
C TRP A 16 -11.89 -17.07 17.99
N ARG A 17 -12.38 -18.28 18.30
CA ARG A 17 -12.27 -19.44 17.41
C ARG A 17 -13.02 -19.27 16.08
N ARG A 18 -14.16 -18.57 16.09
CA ARG A 18 -14.98 -18.33 14.89
C ARG A 18 -14.32 -17.37 13.90
N ARG A 19 -13.47 -16.44 14.38
CA ARG A 19 -12.81 -15.45 13.52
C ARG A 19 -11.55 -16.00 12.84
N SER A 20 -10.82 -16.92 13.50
CA SER A 20 -9.66 -17.58 12.88
C SER A 20 -10.08 -18.60 11.82
N SER A 21 -11.24 -19.26 11.98
CA SER A 21 -11.74 -20.23 11.00
C SER A 21 -12.19 -19.58 9.69
N TRP A 22 -12.90 -18.45 9.73
CA TRP A 22 -13.37 -17.77 8.51
C TRP A 22 -12.22 -17.33 7.60
N ALA A 23 -11.15 -16.75 8.16
CA ALA A 23 -10.02 -16.27 7.37
C ALA A 23 -9.33 -17.43 6.62
N GLY A 24 -9.24 -18.61 7.24
CA GLY A 24 -8.72 -19.81 6.58
C GLY A 24 -9.59 -20.25 5.40
N TYR A 25 -10.91 -20.31 5.59
CA TYR A 25 -11.84 -20.65 4.49
C TYR A 25 -11.84 -19.61 3.37
N ALA A 26 -11.70 -18.33 3.70
CA ALA A 26 -11.60 -17.26 2.72
C ALA A 26 -10.33 -17.41 1.84
N VAL A 27 -9.17 -17.74 2.44
CA VAL A 27 -7.95 -18.03 1.66
C VAL A 27 -8.13 -19.28 0.78
N LEU A 28 -8.85 -20.31 1.25
CA LEU A 28 -9.13 -21.49 0.43
C LEU A 28 -10.01 -21.16 -0.78
N GLY A 29 -11.10 -20.41 -0.56
CA GLY A 29 -11.96 -19.96 -1.67
C GLY A 29 -11.19 -19.06 -2.65
N TRP A 30 -10.36 -18.15 -2.14
CA TRP A 30 -9.47 -17.34 -2.96
C TRP A 30 -8.46 -18.18 -3.75
N ALA A 31 -7.84 -19.19 -3.13
CA ALA A 31 -6.87 -20.04 -3.80
C ALA A 31 -7.51 -20.84 -4.93
N VAL A 32 -8.75 -21.32 -4.76
CA VAL A 32 -9.51 -21.96 -5.84
C VAL A 32 -9.81 -20.97 -6.96
N ALA A 33 -10.31 -19.77 -6.64
CA ALA A 33 -10.66 -18.77 -7.66
C ALA A 33 -9.43 -18.27 -8.43
N TYR A 34 -8.37 -17.85 -7.73
CA TYR A 34 -7.17 -17.28 -8.35
C TYR A 34 -6.28 -18.36 -8.98
N GLY A 35 -6.17 -19.53 -8.35
CA GLY A 35 -5.48 -20.68 -8.93
C GLY A 35 -6.20 -21.20 -10.17
N GLY A 36 -7.54 -21.25 -10.13
CA GLY A 36 -8.38 -21.57 -11.28
C GLY A 36 -8.23 -20.56 -12.42
N PHE A 37 -8.19 -19.26 -12.12
CA PHE A 37 -7.91 -18.21 -13.09
C PHE A 37 -6.52 -18.38 -13.74
N GLY A 38 -5.48 -18.65 -12.94
CA GLY A 38 -4.12 -18.90 -13.44
C GLY A 38 -4.04 -20.15 -14.31
N LEU A 39 -4.71 -21.23 -13.90
CA LEU A 39 -4.79 -22.48 -14.65
C LEU A 39 -5.54 -22.31 -15.96
N ALA A 40 -6.73 -21.69 -15.93
CA ALA A 40 -7.53 -21.43 -17.13
C ALA A 40 -6.74 -20.56 -18.12
N SER A 41 -6.05 -19.52 -17.63
CA SER A 41 -5.23 -18.66 -18.47
C SER A 41 -4.03 -19.40 -19.07
N ALA A 42 -3.38 -20.28 -18.30
CA ALA A 42 -2.29 -21.12 -18.79
C ALA A 42 -2.75 -22.08 -19.89
N LEU A 43 -3.92 -22.71 -19.71
CA LEU A 43 -4.48 -23.67 -20.68
C LEU A 43 -5.04 -22.98 -21.93
N ALA A 44 -5.60 -21.78 -21.79
CA ALA A 44 -6.13 -21.00 -22.90
C ALA A 44 -5.04 -20.26 -23.71
N GLY A 45 -3.78 -20.30 -23.27
CA GLY A 45 -2.70 -19.56 -23.93
C GLY A 45 -2.71 -18.05 -23.66
N THR A 46 -3.52 -17.57 -22.71
CA THR A 46 -3.61 -16.15 -22.37
C THR A 46 -2.58 -15.76 -21.34
N ALA A 47 -1.66 -14.87 -21.71
CA ALA A 47 -0.71 -14.31 -20.76
C ALA A 47 -1.45 -13.46 -19.72
N VAL A 48 -1.03 -13.57 -18.44
CA VAL A 48 -1.53 -12.73 -17.34
C VAL A 48 -0.47 -11.76 -16.82
N PHE A 49 0.79 -12.01 -17.18
CA PHE A 49 1.92 -11.15 -16.88
C PHE A 49 2.33 -10.41 -18.14
N TYR A 50 2.53 -9.11 -18.01
CA TYR A 50 2.86 -8.21 -19.11
C TYR A 50 4.05 -7.34 -18.73
N ARG A 51 4.87 -7.02 -19.72
CA ARG A 51 5.91 -6.00 -19.66
C ARG A 51 5.49 -4.89 -20.62
N ALA A 52 4.97 -3.78 -20.08
CA ALA A 52 4.23 -2.80 -20.87
C ALA A 52 3.11 -3.52 -21.65
N ASP A 53 3.08 -3.42 -22.97
CA ASP A 53 2.07 -4.06 -23.82
C ASP A 53 2.46 -5.47 -24.28
N GLU A 54 3.69 -5.90 -23.98
CA GLU A 54 4.20 -7.20 -24.42
C GLU A 54 3.80 -8.31 -23.43
N PRO A 55 3.12 -9.38 -23.90
CA PRO A 55 2.82 -10.54 -23.07
C PRO A 55 4.12 -11.29 -22.71
N LEU A 56 4.28 -11.59 -21.42
CA LEU A 56 5.36 -12.48 -20.97
C LEU A 56 5.01 -13.95 -21.28
N PRO A 57 5.99 -14.87 -21.24
CA PRO A 57 5.75 -16.27 -21.56
C PRO A 57 4.61 -16.87 -20.73
N VAL A 58 3.64 -17.50 -21.41
CA VAL A 58 2.45 -18.12 -20.79
C VAL A 58 2.82 -19.13 -19.69
N GLY A 59 3.99 -19.76 -19.80
CA GLY A 59 4.52 -20.65 -18.76
C GLY A 59 4.64 -20.00 -17.37
N LEU A 60 4.77 -18.68 -17.27
CA LEU A 60 4.79 -17.96 -15.99
C LEU A 60 3.44 -18.02 -15.25
N ASN A 61 2.32 -18.26 -15.95
CA ASN A 61 1.00 -18.41 -15.33
C ASN A 61 0.99 -19.57 -14.31
N TRP A 62 1.82 -20.60 -14.49
CA TRP A 62 1.95 -21.71 -13.55
C TRP A 62 2.48 -21.28 -12.18
N ILE A 63 3.17 -20.14 -12.08
CA ILE A 63 3.59 -19.57 -10.80
C ILE A 63 2.36 -19.22 -9.95
N ILE A 64 1.27 -18.71 -10.55
CA ILE A 64 0.02 -18.41 -9.84
C ILE A 64 -0.56 -19.69 -9.24
N VAL A 65 -0.59 -20.77 -10.01
CA VAL A 65 -1.10 -22.08 -9.57
C VAL A 65 -0.25 -22.60 -8.41
N ALA A 66 1.09 -22.55 -8.53
CA ALA A 66 2.00 -23.00 -7.49
C ALA A 66 1.86 -22.17 -6.19
N VAL A 67 1.77 -20.84 -6.30
CA VAL A 67 1.61 -19.94 -5.15
C VAL A 67 0.28 -20.16 -4.45
N THR A 68 -0.82 -20.28 -5.20
CA THR A 68 -2.17 -20.47 -4.63
C THR A 68 -2.34 -21.85 -4.00
N ALA A 69 -1.81 -22.91 -4.62
CA ALA A 69 -1.77 -24.25 -4.04
C ALA A 69 -0.96 -24.25 -2.73
N SER A 70 0.23 -23.63 -2.74
CA SER A 70 1.07 -23.49 -1.55
C SER A 70 0.36 -22.69 -0.44
N ALA A 71 -0.33 -21.60 -0.79
CA ALA A 71 -1.10 -20.80 0.14
C ALA A 71 -2.26 -21.58 0.78
N ALA A 72 -2.95 -22.43 0.00
CA ALA A 72 -3.99 -23.31 0.52
C ALA A 72 -3.42 -24.32 1.53
N VAL A 73 -2.31 -24.99 1.19
CA VAL A 73 -1.64 -25.97 2.06
C VAL A 73 -1.14 -25.33 3.36
N VAL A 74 -0.41 -24.22 3.27
CA VAL A 74 0.13 -23.52 4.44
C VAL A 74 -0.99 -23.00 5.34
N THR A 75 -2.09 -22.50 4.76
CA THR A 75 -3.25 -22.06 5.54
C THR A 75 -3.97 -23.22 6.22
N LEU A 76 -4.11 -24.37 5.54
CA LEU A 76 -4.63 -25.60 6.15
C LEU A 76 -3.76 -26.06 7.31
N ALA A 77 -2.43 -26.05 7.14
CA ALA A 77 -1.49 -26.36 8.21
C ALA A 77 -1.64 -25.39 9.40
N ALA A 78 -1.91 -24.10 9.15
CA ALA A 78 -2.13 -23.12 10.21
C ALA A 78 -3.40 -23.37 11.03
N VAL A 79 -4.41 -24.06 10.48
CA VAL A 79 -5.73 -24.26 11.12
C VAL A 79 -5.92 -25.68 11.65
N ARG A 80 -5.34 -26.69 11.00
CA ARG A 80 -5.61 -28.10 11.28
C ARG A 80 -4.62 -28.72 12.29
N PRO A 81 -5.00 -29.82 12.97
CA PRO A 81 -4.20 -30.43 14.03
C PRO A 81 -2.81 -30.92 13.57
N TRP A 82 -2.70 -31.45 12.35
CA TRP A 82 -1.44 -31.96 11.80
C TRP A 82 -0.36 -30.87 11.65
N GLY A 83 -0.76 -29.63 11.37
CA GLY A 83 0.18 -28.51 11.29
C GLY A 83 0.81 -28.11 12.62
N ARG A 84 0.31 -28.62 13.77
CA ARG A 84 0.98 -28.47 15.07
C ARG A 84 2.30 -29.23 15.14
N ARG A 85 2.53 -30.21 14.26
CA ARG A 85 3.80 -30.93 14.13
C ARG A 85 4.87 -30.11 13.41
N VAL A 86 4.48 -29.07 12.68
CA VAL A 86 5.39 -28.17 11.99
C VAL A 86 5.97 -27.19 13.00
N HIS A 87 7.28 -26.94 12.92
CA HIS A 87 7.97 -25.99 13.80
C HIS A 87 7.29 -24.60 13.75
N ARG A 88 6.94 -24.06 14.92
CA ARG A 88 6.09 -22.85 15.07
C ARG A 88 6.48 -21.63 14.23
N PRO A 89 7.76 -21.27 14.03
CA PRO A 89 8.14 -20.12 13.21
C PRO A 89 8.05 -20.38 11.69
N VAL A 90 7.95 -21.64 11.23
CA VAL A 90 7.94 -21.95 9.79
C VAL A 90 6.66 -21.44 9.13
N ILE A 91 5.49 -21.69 9.73
CA ILE A 91 4.19 -21.23 9.20
C ILE A 91 4.15 -19.70 8.96
N PRO A 92 4.49 -18.82 9.94
CA PRO A 92 4.44 -17.38 9.72
C PRO A 92 5.52 -16.89 8.74
N VAL A 93 6.64 -17.60 8.57
CA VAL A 93 7.64 -17.29 7.53
C VAL A 93 7.09 -17.65 6.15
N LEU A 94 6.54 -18.86 5.97
CA LEU A 94 5.94 -19.28 4.71
C LEU A 94 4.78 -18.37 4.29
N LEU A 95 3.90 -18.01 5.23
CA LEU A 95 2.83 -17.05 4.96
C LEU A 95 3.37 -15.67 4.56
N ALA A 96 4.49 -15.22 5.17
CA ALA A 96 5.12 -13.96 4.78
C ALA A 96 5.74 -14.05 3.37
N VAL A 97 6.42 -15.14 3.03
CA VAL A 97 6.96 -15.38 1.69
C VAL A 97 5.85 -15.39 0.65
N LEU A 98 4.77 -16.15 0.89
CA LEU A 98 3.61 -16.20 -0.01
C LEU A 98 2.94 -14.83 -0.15
N CYS A 99 2.87 -14.06 0.94
CA CYS A 99 2.37 -12.69 0.91
C CYS A 99 3.24 -11.77 0.03
N VAL A 100 4.57 -11.92 0.09
CA VAL A 100 5.50 -11.16 -0.76
C VAL A 100 5.36 -11.56 -2.23
N LEU A 101 5.33 -12.87 -2.53
CA LEU A 101 5.14 -13.37 -3.90
C LEU A 101 3.80 -12.91 -4.50
N THR A 102 2.72 -13.03 -3.73
CA THR A 102 1.40 -12.54 -4.16
C THR A 102 1.40 -11.02 -4.29
N GLY A 103 2.10 -10.30 -3.42
CA GLY A 103 2.27 -8.85 -3.50
C GLY A 103 3.01 -8.40 -4.76
N ALA A 104 4.00 -9.17 -5.21
CA ALA A 104 4.68 -8.93 -6.47
C ALA A 104 3.72 -9.10 -7.67
N ALA A 105 2.82 -10.08 -7.63
CA ALA A 105 1.79 -10.24 -8.68
C ALA A 105 0.71 -9.13 -8.62
N ALA A 106 0.47 -8.54 -7.44
CA ALA A 106 -0.43 -7.39 -7.27
C ALA A 106 0.20 -6.05 -7.67
N PHE A 107 1.50 -6.04 -7.94
CA PHE A 107 2.23 -4.84 -8.32
C PHE A 107 1.68 -4.25 -9.62
N GLY A 108 1.50 -2.92 -9.65
CA GLY A 108 0.86 -2.23 -10.77
C GLY A 108 -0.66 -2.06 -10.65
N LEU A 109 -1.34 -2.69 -9.68
CA LEU A 109 -2.79 -2.51 -9.51
C LEU A 109 -3.19 -1.04 -9.32
N LEU A 110 -2.39 -0.27 -8.57
CA LEU A 110 -2.67 1.16 -8.40
C LEU A 110 -2.56 1.90 -9.73
N MET A 111 -1.62 1.52 -10.59
CA MET A 111 -1.52 2.10 -11.93
C MET A 111 -2.77 1.77 -12.73
N ASP A 112 -3.27 0.53 -12.68
CA ASP A 112 -4.54 0.18 -13.34
C ASP A 112 -5.71 1.00 -12.82
N VAL A 113 -5.79 1.24 -11.51
CA VAL A 113 -6.85 2.08 -10.91
C VAL A 113 -6.69 3.54 -11.33
N VAL A 114 -5.46 4.05 -11.36
CA VAL A 114 -5.14 5.41 -11.85
C VAL A 114 -5.54 5.52 -13.32
N THR A 115 -5.10 4.60 -14.18
CA THR A 115 -5.48 4.55 -15.60
C THR A 115 -6.98 4.43 -15.76
N LEU A 116 -7.67 3.58 -14.99
CA LEU A 116 -9.13 3.47 -15.03
C LEU A 116 -9.82 4.78 -14.64
N VAL A 117 -9.37 5.45 -13.59
CA VAL A 117 -9.94 6.72 -13.14
C VAL A 117 -9.69 7.83 -14.16
N PHE A 118 -8.48 7.90 -14.72
CA PHE A 118 -8.06 9.01 -15.58
C PHE A 118 -8.27 8.77 -17.08
N THR A 119 -8.48 7.54 -17.53
CA THR A 119 -8.66 7.20 -18.95
C THR A 119 -9.96 6.44 -19.21
N GLN A 120 -10.69 6.06 -18.14
CA GLN A 120 -11.89 5.22 -18.21
C GLN A 120 -11.64 3.82 -18.81
N SER A 121 -10.38 3.39 -18.87
CA SER A 121 -9.96 2.09 -19.39
C SER A 121 -8.75 1.56 -18.62
N VAL A 122 -8.37 0.31 -18.88
CA VAL A 122 -7.10 -0.27 -18.42
C VAL A 122 -6.36 -0.83 -19.62
N ASP A 123 -5.03 -0.82 -19.56
CA ASP A 123 -4.18 -1.31 -20.65
C ASP A 123 -4.51 -2.76 -21.01
N ASN A 124 -4.79 -3.59 -19.99
CA ASN A 124 -5.20 -4.96 -20.18
C ASN A 124 -6.04 -5.52 -19.04
N TRP A 125 -7.28 -5.90 -19.35
CA TRP A 125 -8.23 -6.47 -18.38
C TRP A 125 -7.77 -7.77 -17.73
N THR A 126 -7.03 -8.65 -18.43
CA THR A 126 -6.53 -9.91 -17.83
C THR A 126 -5.43 -9.64 -16.81
N ALA A 127 -4.51 -8.72 -17.14
CA ALA A 127 -3.45 -8.28 -16.23
C ALA A 127 -4.04 -7.56 -15.00
N THR A 128 -5.04 -6.69 -15.20
CA THR A 128 -5.75 -6.00 -14.12
C THR A 128 -6.49 -7.00 -13.22
N ALA A 129 -7.19 -7.98 -13.80
CA ALA A 129 -7.86 -9.04 -13.04
C ALA A 129 -6.87 -9.85 -12.19
N ASN A 130 -5.73 -10.23 -12.78
CA ASN A 130 -4.63 -10.89 -12.07
C ASN A 130 -4.15 -10.07 -10.87
N ARG A 131 -3.81 -8.79 -11.09
CA ARG A 131 -3.33 -7.86 -10.06
C ARG A 131 -4.37 -7.65 -8.96
N ALA A 132 -5.65 -7.56 -9.30
CA ALA A 132 -6.76 -7.41 -8.35
C ALA A 132 -6.94 -8.67 -7.49
N LEU A 133 -6.95 -9.86 -8.10
CA LEU A 133 -7.04 -11.14 -7.37
C LEU A 133 -5.82 -11.34 -6.46
N ALA A 134 -4.63 -10.99 -6.92
CA ALA A 134 -3.42 -11.01 -6.11
C ALA A 134 -3.53 -10.06 -4.90
N ALA A 135 -4.02 -8.83 -5.08
CA ALA A 135 -4.20 -7.88 -3.98
C ALA A 135 -5.18 -8.39 -2.92
N ILE A 136 -6.28 -9.02 -3.33
CA ILE A 136 -7.21 -9.70 -2.42
C ILE A 136 -6.47 -10.80 -1.63
N GLY A 137 -5.65 -11.59 -2.32
CA GLY A 137 -4.81 -12.63 -1.72
C GLY A 137 -3.88 -12.12 -0.63
N VAL A 138 -3.17 -11.03 -0.89
CA VAL A 138 -2.31 -10.35 0.10
C VAL A 138 -3.10 -9.99 1.35
N MET A 139 -4.29 -9.39 1.19
CA MET A 139 -5.14 -9.00 2.32
C MET A 139 -5.59 -10.21 3.15
N LEU A 140 -5.97 -11.31 2.48
CA LEU A 140 -6.38 -12.55 3.14
C LEU A 140 -5.22 -13.26 3.85
N LEU A 141 -4.04 -13.35 3.21
CA LEU A 141 -2.83 -13.93 3.81
C LEU A 141 -2.35 -13.15 5.03
N ILE A 142 -2.42 -11.81 4.98
CA ILE A 142 -2.15 -10.97 6.14
C ILE A 142 -3.18 -11.22 7.25
N ALA A 143 -4.47 -11.37 6.91
CA ALA A 143 -5.52 -11.67 7.89
C ALA A 143 -5.29 -13.02 8.58
N VAL A 144 -4.93 -14.07 7.82
CA VAL A 144 -4.58 -15.40 8.36
C VAL A 144 -3.33 -15.31 9.23
N THR A 145 -2.27 -14.65 8.77
CA THR A 145 -1.04 -14.47 9.55
C THR A 145 -1.31 -13.78 10.88
N ARG A 146 -2.16 -12.73 10.88
CA ARG A 146 -2.58 -12.04 12.10
C ARG A 146 -3.43 -12.92 13.00
N ALA A 147 -4.39 -13.66 12.44
CA ALA A 147 -5.22 -14.59 13.21
C ALA A 147 -4.37 -15.70 13.86
N TYR A 148 -3.40 -16.24 13.13
CA TYR A 148 -2.45 -17.23 13.62
C TYR A 148 -1.57 -16.68 14.76
N ARG A 149 -0.95 -15.50 14.56
CA ARG A 149 -0.08 -14.89 15.58
C ARG A 149 -0.84 -14.38 16.81
N SER A 150 -2.12 -14.06 16.67
CA SER A 150 -2.97 -13.60 17.78
C SER A 150 -3.72 -14.72 18.49
N SER A 151 -3.46 -16.00 18.15
CA SER A 151 -4.05 -17.12 18.88
C SER A 151 -3.56 -17.09 20.34
N GLY A 152 -4.45 -16.74 21.27
CA GLY A 152 -4.13 -16.59 22.69
C GLY A 152 -3.82 -15.15 23.14
N ALA A 153 -3.83 -14.17 22.23
CA ALA A 153 -3.67 -12.76 22.56
C ALA A 153 -4.98 -11.98 22.38
N CYS A 154 -5.12 -10.86 23.09
CA CYS A 154 -6.28 -9.98 22.99
C CYS A 154 -6.37 -9.34 21.59
N ALA A 155 -7.45 -9.50 20.83
CA ALA A 155 -7.62 -8.84 19.50
C ALA A 155 -7.69 -7.32 19.58
N ARG A 156 -7.82 -6.73 20.78
CA ARG A 156 -7.88 -5.28 20.93
C ARG A 156 -6.48 -4.67 20.90
N CYS A 157 -5.56 -5.19 21.72
CA CYS A 157 -4.21 -4.65 21.91
C CYS A 157 -3.09 -5.60 21.42
N GLY A 158 -3.37 -6.88 21.20
CA GLY A 158 -2.41 -7.92 20.81
C GLY A 158 -1.59 -8.53 21.95
N ALA A 159 -1.88 -8.19 23.21
CA ALA A 159 -1.18 -8.71 24.39
C ALA A 159 -1.99 -9.83 25.09
N VAL A 160 -1.28 -10.66 25.87
CA VAL A 160 -1.89 -11.63 26.79
C VAL A 160 -2.17 -10.91 28.12
N HIS A 161 -3.36 -11.08 28.68
CA HIS A 161 -3.75 -10.46 29.95
C HIS A 161 -4.14 -11.53 30.96
N ALA A 162 -3.64 -11.39 32.19
CA ALA A 162 -4.05 -12.21 33.33
C ALA A 162 -5.29 -11.62 34.04
N SER A 163 -5.57 -10.33 33.86
CA SER A 163 -6.64 -9.60 34.55
C SER A 163 -7.53 -8.80 33.58
N PRO A 164 -8.74 -8.39 34.01
CA PRO A 164 -9.61 -7.51 33.23
C PRO A 164 -8.94 -6.16 32.91
N THR A 165 -9.06 -5.73 31.65
CA THR A 165 -8.46 -4.48 31.16
C THR A 165 -9.49 -3.59 30.44
N ALA A 166 -9.36 -2.28 30.61
CA ALA A 166 -10.08 -1.27 29.84
C ALA A 166 -9.29 -0.87 28.60
N ARG A 167 -10.00 -0.46 27.54
CA ARG A 167 -9.39 0.03 26.31
C ARG A 167 -9.13 1.53 26.44
N THR A 168 -7.88 1.93 26.35
CA THR A 168 -7.50 3.35 26.29
C THR A 168 -6.86 3.65 24.93
N ARG A 169 -7.06 4.88 24.45
CA ARG A 169 -6.42 5.38 23.25
C ARG A 169 -5.23 6.24 23.67
N PRO A 170 -4.03 6.00 23.12
CA PRO A 170 -2.89 6.86 23.39
C PRO A 170 -3.18 8.34 23.08
N GLU A 171 -2.52 9.22 23.84
CA GLU A 171 -2.58 10.65 23.58
C GLU A 171 -1.93 11.01 22.24
N PRO A 172 -2.38 12.10 21.58
CA PRO A 172 -1.80 12.54 20.32
C PRO A 172 -0.34 12.96 20.53
N ALA A 173 0.59 12.17 20.01
CA ALA A 173 2.01 12.47 20.10
C ALA A 173 2.63 12.67 18.71
N PRO A 174 3.68 13.51 18.55
CA PRO A 174 4.48 13.57 17.33
C PRO A 174 5.26 12.26 17.10
N ALA A 175 5.74 12.05 15.88
CA ALA A 175 6.53 10.86 15.56
C ALA A 175 7.96 10.96 16.13
N PRO A 176 8.65 9.84 16.37
CA PRO A 176 10.05 9.85 16.75
C PRO A 176 10.91 10.68 15.77
N PRO A 177 12.01 11.32 16.24
CA PRO A 177 12.82 12.23 15.42
C PRO A 177 13.30 11.62 14.11
N ARG A 178 13.74 10.35 14.13
CA ARG A 178 14.19 9.63 12.93
C ARG A 178 13.08 9.46 11.89
N VAL A 179 11.85 9.18 12.31
CA VAL A 179 10.70 9.04 11.40
C VAL A 179 10.30 10.40 10.83
N ARG A 180 10.41 11.48 11.63
CA ARG A 180 10.18 12.84 11.13
C ARG A 180 11.22 13.23 10.08
N MET A 181 12.49 12.90 10.31
CA MET A 181 13.57 13.12 9.34
C MET A 181 13.30 12.38 8.03
N LEU A 182 12.89 11.10 8.09
CA LEU A 182 12.47 10.36 6.91
C LEU A 182 11.29 11.03 6.20
N ALA A 183 10.29 11.52 6.94
CA ALA A 183 9.17 12.24 6.35
C ALA A 183 9.58 13.56 5.69
N TYR A 184 10.54 14.30 6.26
CA TYR A 184 11.11 15.49 5.61
C TYR A 184 11.88 15.13 4.34
N ALA A 185 12.68 14.06 4.36
CA ALA A 185 13.38 13.59 3.18
C ALA A 185 12.41 13.15 2.07
N GLY A 186 11.36 12.39 2.43
CA GLY A 186 10.30 12.00 1.50
C GLY A 186 9.55 13.20 0.91
N ALA A 187 9.24 14.21 1.73
CA ALA A 187 8.61 15.43 1.24
C ALA A 187 9.53 16.23 0.31
N ALA A 188 10.81 16.37 0.67
CA ALA A 188 11.80 17.07 -0.13
C ALA A 188 12.09 16.36 -1.47
N ALA A 189 11.99 15.03 -1.50
CA ALA A 189 12.21 14.25 -2.72
C ALA A 189 11.23 14.59 -3.84
N PHE A 190 10.03 15.09 -3.53
CA PHE A 190 9.08 15.56 -4.53
C PHE A 190 9.34 16.98 -5.04
N LEU A 191 10.27 17.75 -4.46
CA LEU A 191 10.52 19.13 -4.90
C LEU A 191 11.01 19.20 -6.36
N PRO A 192 12.01 18.40 -6.80
CA PRO A 192 12.44 18.43 -8.20
C PRO A 192 11.31 17.98 -9.14
N TYR A 193 10.56 16.94 -8.74
CA TYR A 193 9.43 16.44 -9.52
C TYR A 193 8.34 17.51 -9.70
N ALA A 194 7.92 18.14 -8.61
CA ALA A 194 6.91 19.19 -8.64
C ALA A 194 7.39 20.41 -9.42
N ALA A 195 8.68 20.77 -9.33
CA ALA A 195 9.26 21.85 -10.11
C ALA A 195 9.16 21.58 -11.61
N VAL A 196 9.62 20.41 -12.08
CA VAL A 196 9.54 20.01 -13.50
C VAL A 196 8.10 20.03 -14.00
N LYS A 197 7.18 19.39 -13.25
CA LYS A 197 5.77 19.33 -13.61
C LYS A 197 5.11 20.70 -13.67
N THR A 198 5.40 21.57 -12.72
CA THR A 198 4.88 22.93 -12.70
C THR A 198 5.48 23.77 -13.84
N THR A 199 6.77 23.59 -14.15
CA THR A 199 7.40 24.26 -15.30
C THR A 199 6.70 23.91 -16.61
N TRP A 200 6.40 22.63 -16.87
CA TRP A 200 5.65 22.23 -18.06
C TRP A 200 4.22 22.77 -18.06
N ALA A 201 3.50 22.69 -16.94
CA ALA A 201 2.13 23.20 -16.86
C ALA A 201 2.05 24.71 -17.14
N LEU A 202 3.05 25.49 -16.69
CA LEU A 202 3.15 26.92 -16.96
C LEU A 202 3.68 27.26 -18.37
N GLY A 203 3.83 26.27 -19.26
CA GLY A 203 4.29 26.45 -20.63
C GLY A 203 5.82 26.53 -20.80
N GLY A 204 6.58 26.36 -19.72
CA GLY A 204 8.03 26.35 -19.74
C GLY A 204 8.63 25.08 -20.37
N THR A 205 9.95 25.07 -20.51
CA THR A 205 10.71 23.96 -21.10
C THR A 205 11.65 23.35 -20.07
N PHE A 206 11.63 22.02 -19.97
CA PHE A 206 12.55 21.24 -19.15
C PHE A 206 12.95 19.96 -19.89
N ALA A 207 14.23 19.56 -19.79
CA ALA A 207 14.78 18.39 -20.47
C ALA A 207 14.44 18.37 -21.98
N GLY A 208 14.47 19.55 -22.60
CA GLY A 208 14.18 19.76 -24.02
C GLY A 208 12.72 19.57 -24.46
N VAL A 209 11.79 19.36 -23.52
CA VAL A 209 10.35 19.26 -23.79
C VAL A 209 9.65 20.51 -23.26
N SER A 210 8.91 21.19 -24.13
CA SER A 210 8.06 22.35 -23.76
C SER A 210 6.72 21.90 -23.17
N GLY A 211 6.07 22.79 -22.42
CA GLY A 211 4.72 22.55 -21.88
C GLY A 211 3.69 22.19 -22.95
N ALA A 212 3.75 22.84 -24.12
CA ALA A 212 2.87 22.51 -25.26
C ALA A 212 3.10 21.08 -25.78
N GLN A 213 4.37 20.65 -25.89
CA GLN A 213 4.70 19.28 -26.27
C GLN A 213 4.28 18.27 -25.19
N ALA A 214 4.49 18.60 -23.91
CA ALA A 214 4.06 17.77 -22.79
C ALA A 214 2.53 17.57 -22.78
N LEU A 215 1.75 18.64 -23.04
CA LEU A 215 0.29 18.58 -23.15
C LEU A 215 -0.15 17.68 -24.32
N VAL A 216 0.48 17.80 -25.49
CA VAL A 216 0.22 16.93 -26.64
C VAL A 216 0.54 15.46 -26.31
N THR A 217 1.66 15.20 -25.63
CA THR A 217 1.99 13.85 -25.16
C THR A 217 0.94 13.32 -24.18
N MET A 218 0.43 14.15 -23.26
CA MET A 218 -0.64 13.74 -22.33
C MET A 218 -1.93 13.39 -23.06
N GLU A 219 -2.32 14.20 -24.05
CA GLU A 219 -3.51 13.95 -24.88
C GLU A 219 -3.34 12.65 -25.68
N ARG A 220 -2.17 12.44 -26.31
CA ARG A 220 -1.83 11.21 -27.03
C ARG A 220 -1.85 9.97 -26.12
N ASN A 221 -1.46 10.12 -24.86
CA ASN A 221 -1.47 9.05 -23.86
C ASN A 221 -2.85 8.84 -23.21
N GLY A 222 -3.91 9.50 -23.70
CA GLY A 222 -5.28 9.26 -23.26
C GLY A 222 -5.65 9.95 -21.94
N ALA A 223 -4.98 11.04 -21.56
CA ALA A 223 -5.33 11.79 -20.36
C ALA A 223 -6.79 12.29 -20.42
N SER A 224 -7.56 12.11 -19.33
CA SER A 224 -8.94 12.61 -19.24
C SER A 224 -9.04 14.11 -19.54
N GLY A 225 -10.22 14.53 -20.01
CA GLY A 225 -10.55 15.94 -20.19
C GLY A 225 -10.34 16.79 -18.92
N VAL A 226 -10.55 16.23 -17.72
CA VAL A 226 -10.28 16.94 -16.45
C VAL A 226 -8.78 17.23 -16.30
N MET A 227 -7.92 16.25 -16.58
CA MET A 227 -6.47 16.40 -16.48
C MET A 227 -5.95 17.40 -17.52
N LEU A 228 -6.42 17.30 -18.76
CA LEU A 228 -6.09 18.26 -19.83
C LEU A 228 -6.58 19.68 -19.49
N THR A 229 -7.75 19.82 -18.86
CA THR A 229 -8.28 21.13 -18.44
C THR A 229 -7.43 21.75 -17.35
N LEU A 230 -7.03 20.96 -16.33
CA LEU A 230 -6.14 21.43 -15.28
C LEU A 230 -4.77 21.85 -15.84
N GLU A 231 -4.20 21.04 -16.73
CA GLU A 231 -2.91 21.33 -17.37
C GLU A 231 -2.98 22.63 -18.18
N ARG A 232 -4.06 22.85 -18.94
CA ARG A 232 -4.32 24.10 -19.67
C ARG A 232 -4.47 25.32 -18.76
N TRP A 233 -4.84 25.13 -17.50
CA TRP A 233 -4.89 26.19 -16.47
C TRP A 233 -3.57 26.36 -15.72
N GLY A 234 -2.51 25.65 -16.12
CA GLY A 234 -1.20 25.72 -15.48
C GLY A 234 -1.11 24.90 -14.18
N ILE A 235 -2.00 23.93 -14.00
CA ILE A 235 -2.07 23.10 -12.79
C ILE A 235 -1.83 21.63 -13.17
N ASP A 236 -0.61 21.14 -12.94
CA ASP A 236 -0.32 19.72 -13.15
C ASP A 236 -0.98 18.85 -12.07
N ALA A 237 -1.84 17.94 -12.51
CA ALA A 237 -2.60 17.06 -11.61
C ALA A 237 -1.70 16.11 -10.80
N THR A 238 -0.54 15.72 -11.32
CA THR A 238 0.41 14.87 -10.62
C THR A 238 1.22 15.63 -9.56
N ALA A 239 1.49 16.92 -9.77
CA ALA A 239 2.06 17.83 -8.79
C ALA A 239 1.08 18.07 -7.65
N LEU A 240 -0.23 18.20 -7.93
CA LEU A 240 -1.28 18.23 -6.90
C LEU A 240 -1.31 16.92 -6.09
N LEU A 241 -1.24 15.76 -6.74
CA LEU A 241 -1.16 14.47 -6.04
C LEU A 241 0.11 14.37 -5.19
N ALA A 242 1.25 14.85 -5.67
CA ALA A 242 2.48 14.93 -4.88
C ALA A 242 2.30 15.84 -3.65
N ALA A 243 1.66 17.00 -3.80
CA ALA A 243 1.34 17.90 -2.69
C ALA A 243 0.41 17.25 -1.67
N LEU A 244 -0.61 16.51 -2.12
CA LEU A 244 -1.48 15.71 -1.24
C LEU A 244 -0.70 14.60 -0.52
N GLY A 245 0.26 13.97 -1.20
CA GLY A 245 1.20 13.03 -0.59
C GLY A 245 2.06 13.69 0.50
N VAL A 246 2.60 14.87 0.24
CA VAL A 246 3.37 15.64 1.22
C VAL A 246 2.49 16.01 2.43
N PHE A 247 1.25 16.44 2.18
CA PHE A 247 0.29 16.70 3.25
C PHE A 247 0.01 15.44 4.07
N LEU A 248 -0.22 14.30 3.41
CA LEU A 248 -0.47 13.01 4.04
C LEU A 248 0.68 12.57 4.95
N ILE A 249 1.93 12.59 4.47
CA ILE A 249 3.07 12.14 5.27
C ILE A 249 3.29 13.05 6.49
N PHE A 250 3.04 14.36 6.36
CA PHE A 250 3.06 15.27 7.50
C PHE A 250 1.94 15.01 8.50
N GLY A 251 0.74 14.66 8.03
CA GLY A 251 -0.36 14.23 8.88
C GLY A 251 0.01 13.00 9.70
N LEU A 252 0.71 12.03 9.10
CA LEU A 252 1.17 10.84 9.83
C LEU A 252 2.19 11.17 10.92
N VAL A 253 3.10 12.13 10.70
CA VAL A 253 4.18 12.40 11.68
C VAL A 253 3.84 13.47 12.72
N ARG A 254 2.82 14.30 12.48
CA ARG A 254 2.42 15.39 13.38
C ARG A 254 1.17 15.04 14.20
N PRO A 255 0.96 15.66 15.37
CA PRO A 255 -0.23 15.41 16.20
C PRO A 255 -1.56 15.70 15.50
N TRP A 256 -1.58 16.65 14.55
CA TRP A 256 -2.81 17.04 13.85
C TRP A 256 -3.41 15.94 12.96
N GLY A 257 -2.62 14.92 12.57
CA GLY A 257 -3.20 13.74 11.90
C GLY A 257 -3.85 12.74 12.86
N GLN A 258 -3.83 13.00 14.18
CA GLN A 258 -4.53 12.20 15.20
C GLN A 258 -5.69 12.98 15.83
N THR A 259 -5.62 14.31 15.83
CA THR A 259 -6.66 15.23 16.29
C THR A 259 -6.82 16.38 15.32
N PHE A 260 -8.05 16.62 14.88
CA PHE A 260 -8.37 17.69 13.96
C PHE A 260 -7.93 19.06 14.51
N PRO A 261 -7.13 19.83 13.75
CA PRO A 261 -6.57 21.09 14.19
C PRO A 261 -7.64 22.19 14.34
N ARG A 262 -7.24 23.34 14.90
CA ARG A 262 -8.20 24.44 15.16
C ARG A 262 -8.79 25.06 13.89
N TRP A 263 -8.08 24.96 12.76
CA TRP A 263 -8.53 25.48 11.46
C TRP A 263 -9.62 24.63 10.80
N THR A 264 -9.78 23.35 11.18
CA THR A 264 -10.94 22.56 10.76
C THR A 264 -12.14 22.90 11.65
N LEU A 265 -12.77 24.06 11.42
CA LEU A 265 -13.80 24.67 12.27
C LEU A 265 -14.87 23.67 12.76
N VAL A 266 -15.38 22.82 11.86
CA VAL A 266 -16.45 21.84 12.17
C VAL A 266 -15.96 20.63 12.97
N LEU A 267 -14.69 20.24 12.82
CA LEU A 267 -14.14 19.01 13.41
C LEU A 267 -13.14 19.27 14.53
N ARG A 268 -12.94 20.52 14.91
CA ARG A 268 -11.94 20.98 15.89
C ARG A 268 -11.92 20.10 17.14
N GLY A 269 -10.72 19.62 17.50
CA GLY A 269 -10.50 18.82 18.72
C GLY A 269 -11.03 17.39 18.66
N ARG A 270 -11.79 17.01 17.62
CA ARG A 270 -12.20 15.62 17.42
C ARG A 270 -11.00 14.78 17.02
N ARG A 271 -11.02 13.51 17.41
CA ARG A 271 -10.01 12.52 17.00
C ARG A 271 -10.20 12.17 15.53
N VAL A 272 -9.11 12.17 14.77
CA VAL A 272 -9.10 11.68 13.38
C VAL A 272 -9.30 10.16 13.40
N PRO A 273 -10.25 9.61 12.63
CA PRO A 273 -10.38 8.16 12.49
C PRO A 273 -9.06 7.57 11.98
N ARG A 274 -8.47 6.60 12.70
CA ARG A 274 -7.11 6.09 12.41
C ARG A 274 -6.90 5.66 10.96
N TRP A 275 -7.95 5.13 10.33
CA TRP A 275 -7.87 4.58 8.98
C TRP A 275 -7.96 5.66 7.90
N LEU A 276 -8.41 6.87 8.24
CA LEU A 276 -8.52 7.98 7.30
C LEU A 276 -7.15 8.36 6.70
N PRO A 277 -6.09 8.65 7.48
CA PRO A 277 -4.76 8.85 6.91
C PRO A 277 -4.03 7.53 6.64
N LEU A 278 -4.32 6.46 7.41
CA LEU A 278 -3.53 5.23 7.31
C LEU A 278 -3.85 4.42 6.05
N ALA A 279 -5.10 4.37 5.60
CA ALA A 279 -5.47 3.63 4.38
C ALA A 279 -4.76 4.17 3.12
N PRO A 280 -4.86 5.47 2.78
CA PRO A 280 -4.12 6.00 1.64
C PRO A 280 -2.60 5.90 1.83
N ALA A 281 -2.09 6.03 3.06
CA ALA A 281 -0.66 5.88 3.32
C ALA A 281 -0.15 4.46 3.08
N LEU A 282 -0.92 3.44 3.47
CA LEU A 282 -0.56 2.04 3.22
C LEU A 282 -0.66 1.69 1.74
N ILE A 283 -1.70 2.18 1.04
CA ILE A 283 -1.86 1.99 -0.41
C ILE A 283 -0.71 2.67 -1.15
N GLY A 284 -0.41 3.93 -0.83
CA GLY A 284 0.71 4.67 -1.42
C GLY A 284 2.07 4.04 -1.10
N ALA A 285 2.31 3.59 0.13
CA ALA A 285 3.56 2.92 0.50
C ALA A 285 3.73 1.57 -0.22
N ALA A 286 2.66 0.77 -0.31
CA ALA A 286 2.69 -0.53 -0.98
C ALA A 286 2.93 -0.44 -2.49
N THR A 287 2.77 0.74 -3.08
CA THR A 287 2.86 0.97 -4.53
C THR A 287 4.10 1.77 -4.88
N LEU A 288 4.28 2.95 -4.27
CA LEU A 288 5.39 3.85 -4.55
C LEU A 288 6.74 3.30 -4.09
N ALA A 289 6.80 2.59 -2.95
CA ALA A 289 8.07 2.05 -2.46
C ALA A 289 8.65 0.99 -3.42
N PRO A 290 7.93 -0.07 -3.82
CA PRO A 290 8.46 -1.02 -4.80
C PRO A 290 8.65 -0.39 -6.17
N TYR A 291 7.74 0.48 -6.62
CA TYR A 291 7.84 1.14 -7.92
C TYR A 291 9.09 2.02 -8.02
N GLY A 292 9.30 2.87 -7.02
CA GLY A 292 10.49 3.68 -6.91
C GLY A 292 11.75 2.84 -6.73
N ALA A 293 11.76 1.79 -5.91
CA ALA A 293 12.95 0.97 -5.69
C ALA A 293 13.41 0.26 -6.98
N VAL A 294 12.48 -0.36 -7.72
CA VAL A 294 12.79 -0.96 -9.03
C VAL A 294 13.24 0.13 -10.01
N GLY A 295 12.55 1.26 -10.02
CA GLY A 295 12.89 2.40 -10.86
C GLY A 295 14.26 3.00 -10.58
N LEU A 296 14.69 3.02 -9.32
CA LEU A 296 16.01 3.49 -8.89
C LEU A 296 17.11 2.57 -9.39
N VAL A 297 16.90 1.25 -9.29
CA VAL A 297 17.82 0.24 -9.85
C VAL A 297 17.89 0.38 -11.36
N TYR A 298 16.74 0.54 -12.02
CA TYR A 298 16.67 0.73 -13.47
C TYR A 298 17.42 2.00 -13.92
N ALA A 299 17.21 3.12 -13.24
CA ALA A 299 17.91 4.38 -13.52
C ALA A 299 19.42 4.26 -13.27
N ALA A 300 19.83 3.58 -12.20
CA ALA A 300 21.25 3.31 -11.92
C ALA A 300 21.91 2.45 -13.01
N LEU A 301 21.26 1.35 -13.42
CA LEU A 301 21.74 0.53 -14.53
C LEU A 301 21.81 1.33 -15.84
N GLY A 302 20.84 2.23 -16.07
CA GLY A 302 20.85 3.14 -17.21
C GLY A 302 22.03 4.11 -17.19
N THR A 303 22.37 4.68 -16.02
CA THR A 303 23.54 5.54 -15.84
C THR A 303 24.86 4.82 -16.15
N PHE A 304 24.97 3.53 -15.83
CA PHE A 304 26.15 2.72 -16.16
C PHE A 304 26.12 2.11 -17.57
N GLY A 305 25.09 2.37 -18.37
CA GLY A 305 24.94 1.80 -19.71
C GLY A 305 24.63 0.30 -19.74
N ALA A 306 24.28 -0.30 -18.59
CA ALA A 306 23.95 -1.73 -18.50
C ALA A 306 22.54 -2.04 -19.06
N VAL A 307 21.65 -1.04 -19.08
CA VAL A 307 20.33 -1.11 -19.72
C VAL A 307 20.06 0.16 -20.49
N THR A 308 19.29 0.08 -21.57
CA THR A 308 18.86 1.24 -22.33
C THR A 308 17.58 1.82 -21.73
N VAL A 309 17.59 3.13 -21.44
CA VAL A 309 16.37 3.89 -21.12
C VAL A 309 15.78 4.40 -22.44
N PRO A 310 14.56 3.96 -22.82
CA PRO A 310 13.90 4.46 -24.03
C PRO A 310 13.78 5.98 -23.97
N ARG A 311 14.23 6.67 -25.03
CA ARG A 311 14.17 8.14 -25.10
C ARG A 311 12.73 8.67 -25.12
N GLY A 312 11.77 7.90 -25.61
CA GLY A 312 10.39 8.36 -25.78
C GLY A 312 10.31 9.65 -26.60
N ASP A 313 9.53 10.62 -26.12
CA ASP A 313 9.41 11.95 -26.74
C ASP A 313 10.55 12.92 -26.36
N PHE A 314 11.51 12.50 -25.52
CA PHE A 314 12.62 13.36 -25.15
C PHE A 314 13.63 13.50 -26.29
N PRO A 315 14.27 14.68 -26.44
CA PRO A 315 15.25 14.92 -27.50
C PRO A 315 16.48 14.00 -27.41
N THR A 316 16.96 13.74 -26.19
CA THR A 316 18.11 12.87 -25.96
C THR A 316 17.82 11.76 -24.94
N PRO A 317 18.54 10.62 -24.99
CA PRO A 317 18.47 9.60 -23.93
C PRO A 317 18.88 10.13 -22.56
N GLY A 318 19.77 11.14 -22.51
CA GLY A 318 20.19 11.80 -21.27
C GLY A 318 19.06 12.57 -20.61
N ASP A 319 18.24 13.28 -21.40
CA ASP A 319 17.04 13.97 -20.93
C ASP A 319 16.01 12.99 -20.34
N ALA A 320 15.78 11.88 -21.04
CA ALA A 320 14.90 10.81 -20.55
C ALA A 320 15.41 10.21 -19.23
N LEU A 321 16.72 9.94 -19.13
CA LEU A 321 17.34 9.43 -17.93
C LEU A 321 17.24 10.42 -16.75
N LEU A 322 17.44 11.72 -17.01
CA LEU A 322 17.29 12.77 -16.00
C LEU A 322 15.87 12.82 -15.43
N VAL A 323 14.85 12.85 -16.30
CA VAL A 323 13.44 12.85 -15.86
C VAL A 323 13.08 11.54 -15.15
N THR A 324 13.64 10.41 -15.59
CA THR A 324 13.49 9.11 -14.93
C THR A 324 14.03 9.14 -13.50
N TRP A 325 15.23 9.69 -13.28
CA TRP A 325 15.80 9.86 -11.94
C TRP A 325 14.95 10.76 -11.05
N ILE A 326 14.46 11.88 -11.59
CA ILE A 326 13.61 12.82 -10.85
C ILE A 326 12.31 12.14 -10.41
N GLY A 327 11.62 11.44 -11.31
CA GLY A 327 10.36 10.76 -10.99
C GLY A 327 10.54 9.53 -10.10
N LEU A 328 11.31 8.55 -10.54
CA LEU A 328 11.46 7.26 -9.86
C LEU A 328 12.24 7.41 -8.54
N GLY A 329 13.22 8.31 -8.50
CA GLY A 329 13.94 8.67 -7.28
C GLY A 329 13.00 9.31 -6.24
N ALA A 330 12.13 10.24 -6.67
CA ALA A 330 11.14 10.83 -5.78
C ALA A 330 10.19 9.76 -5.19
N PHE A 331 9.66 8.86 -6.03
CA PHE A 331 8.78 7.78 -5.58
C PHE A 331 9.48 6.79 -4.64
N ALA A 332 10.77 6.48 -4.88
CA ALA A 332 11.55 5.60 -4.01
C ALA A 332 11.67 6.17 -2.60
N VAL A 333 12.20 7.39 -2.50
CA VAL A 333 12.47 8.05 -1.22
C VAL A 333 11.16 8.31 -0.49
N TYR A 334 10.14 8.84 -1.19
CA TYR A 334 8.83 9.10 -0.61
C TYR A 334 8.12 7.80 -0.18
N GLY A 335 8.13 6.75 -1.01
CA GLY A 335 7.49 5.47 -0.69
C GLY A 335 8.06 4.82 0.57
N ILE A 336 9.39 4.82 0.72
CA ILE A 336 10.06 4.31 1.93
C ILE A 336 9.72 5.17 3.15
N ALA A 337 9.78 6.49 3.00
CA ALA A 337 9.43 7.42 4.07
C ALA A 337 7.96 7.24 4.51
N LEU A 338 7.05 7.08 3.56
CA LEU A 338 5.62 6.87 3.79
C LEU A 338 5.38 5.53 4.52
N ALA A 339 6.09 4.46 4.13
CA ALA A 339 6.02 3.17 4.81
C ALA A 339 6.45 3.29 6.29
N ALA A 340 7.57 3.96 6.55
CA ALA A 340 8.06 4.20 7.91
C ALA A 340 7.10 5.07 8.74
N ALA A 341 6.56 6.13 8.13
CA ALA A 341 5.59 7.03 8.77
C ALA A 341 4.27 6.31 9.07
N ALA A 342 3.75 5.52 8.12
CA ALA A 342 2.54 4.72 8.28
C ALA A 342 2.71 3.67 9.38
N TRP A 343 3.85 2.99 9.43
CA TRP A 343 4.16 2.03 10.48
C TRP A 343 4.24 2.68 11.87
N SER A 344 4.93 3.82 11.96
CA SER A 344 5.00 4.62 13.18
C SER A 344 3.62 5.11 13.63
N TYR A 345 2.81 5.63 12.71
CA TYR A 345 1.44 6.08 12.99
C TYR A 345 0.56 4.91 13.44
N LEU A 346 0.64 3.75 12.79
CA LEU A 346 -0.08 2.56 13.19
C LEU A 346 0.29 2.11 14.60
N ARG A 347 1.56 2.17 14.99
CA ARG A 347 1.98 1.83 16.36
C ARG A 347 1.47 2.84 17.39
N ARG A 348 1.59 4.15 17.12
CA ARG A 348 1.15 5.21 18.04
C ARG A 348 -0.36 5.30 18.20
N THR A 349 -1.13 4.90 17.19
CA THR A 349 -2.61 4.93 17.23
C THR A 349 -3.24 3.59 17.61
N ARG A 350 -2.43 2.56 17.89
CA ARG A 350 -2.95 1.27 18.38
C ARG A 350 -3.58 1.46 19.76
N PRO A 351 -4.81 0.97 19.98
CA PRO A 351 -5.41 0.96 21.31
C PRO A 351 -4.57 0.10 22.24
N VAL A 352 -4.40 0.56 23.48
CA VAL A 352 -3.76 -0.19 24.54
C VAL A 352 -4.82 -0.66 25.54
N CYS A 353 -4.50 -1.73 26.25
CA CYS A 353 -5.35 -2.29 27.29
C CYS A 353 -4.70 -1.99 28.64
N THR A 354 -5.35 -1.18 29.47
CA THR A 354 -4.88 -0.81 30.81
C THR A 354 -5.62 -1.63 31.86
N PRO A 355 -4.95 -2.16 32.89
CA PRO A 355 -5.61 -2.88 33.98
C PRO A 355 -6.72 -2.05 34.63
N LEU A 356 -7.87 -2.66 34.88
CA LEU A 356 -8.91 -2.05 35.71
C LEU A 356 -8.40 -2.09 37.17
N GLY A 357 -8.02 -0.94 37.74
CA GLY A 357 -7.55 -0.83 39.13
C GLY A 357 -6.17 -0.18 39.32
N ALA A 358 -5.46 0.21 38.25
CA ALA A 358 -4.35 1.15 38.39
C ALA A 358 -4.95 2.55 38.59
N GLY A 359 -5.20 2.90 39.85
CA GLY A 359 -5.74 4.19 40.25
C GLY A 359 -4.93 5.33 39.65
N VAL A 360 -5.65 6.34 39.17
CA VAL A 360 -5.12 7.69 38.98
C VAL A 360 -4.61 8.13 40.35
N PRO A 361 -3.31 8.43 40.54
CA PRO A 361 -2.90 9.15 41.74
C PRO A 361 -3.61 10.51 41.72
N ALA A 362 -4.31 10.80 42.82
CA ALA A 362 -5.05 12.04 43.04
C ALA A 362 -4.16 13.27 42.96
#